data_AF-A0A3B9YU38-F1
#
_entry.id   AF-A0A3B9YU38-F1
#
_cell.length_a   1.000
_cell.length_b   1.000
_cell.length_c   1.000
_cell.angle_alpha   90.00
_cell.angle_beta   90.00
_cell.angle_gamma   90.00
#
_symmetry.space_group_name_H-M   'P 1'
#
loop_
_entity.id
_entity.type
_entity.pdbx_description
1 polymer ?
#
loop_
_entity_poly.entity_id
_entity_poly.type
_entity_poly.pdbx_seq_one_letter_code
_entity_poly.pdbx_strand_id
1 'polypeptide(L)'
;LGGRPLSFGNLKGALDGGAGLAEFRQWIDSQFDPTVTWRSLEWVRQNWSGPIVLKGILDPEDARAAVSSIGADGIVVSNHGGRQLDGVEPTLHALPRIRDAVGGRTKILVDGGIRNGLDVVKAVASGADA
;
A
#
# COMPACT_ATOMS: atom_id res chain seq x y z
N LEU A 1 28.19 23.89 1.66
CA LEU A 1 27.00 23.30 1.01
C LEU A 1 25.77 24.13 1.40
N GLY A 2 25.38 25.11 0.59
CA GLY A 2 24.26 26.04 0.87
C GLY A 2 22.89 25.46 0.52
N GLY A 3 22.64 24.20 0.86
CA GLY A 3 21.35 23.56 0.62
C GLY A 3 20.28 24.19 1.50
N ARG A 4 19.15 24.60 0.90
CA ARG A 4 17.95 25.03 1.64
C ARG A 4 17.44 23.87 2.53
N PRO A 5 16.69 24.15 3.61
CA PRO A 5 16.06 23.10 4.41
C PRO A 5 15.31 22.11 3.52
N LEU A 6 15.52 20.81 3.75
CA LEU A 6 14.80 19.74 3.06
C LEU A 6 13.30 19.90 3.33
N SER A 7 12.52 20.11 2.28
CA SER A 7 11.06 20.28 2.36
C SER A 7 10.38 19.50 1.24
N PHE A 8 9.12 19.10 1.47
CA PHE A 8 8.27 18.45 0.46
C PHE A 8 7.54 19.52 -0.35
N GLY A 9 7.92 19.69 -1.62
CA GLY A 9 7.41 20.77 -2.47
C GLY A 9 5.89 20.80 -2.61
N ASN A 10 5.25 19.63 -2.61
CA ASN A 10 3.79 19.47 -2.72
C ASN A 10 3.02 19.75 -1.41
N LEU A 11 3.72 19.90 -0.27
CA LEU A 11 3.11 20.04 1.06
C LEU A 11 3.49 21.34 1.77
N LYS A 12 4.19 22.25 1.10
CA LYS A 12 4.55 23.57 1.65
C LYS A 12 3.34 24.39 2.13
N GLY A 13 2.15 24.17 1.56
CA GLY A 13 0.92 24.86 1.96
C GLY A 13 0.19 24.21 3.13
N ALA A 14 0.59 23.01 3.56
CA ALA A 14 -0.04 22.29 4.66
C ALA A 14 0.60 22.62 6.03
N LEU A 15 1.75 23.29 6.03
CA LEU A 15 2.50 23.67 7.22
C LEU A 15 2.77 25.16 7.22
N ASP A 16 2.79 25.76 8.40
CA ASP A 16 3.15 27.16 8.57
C ASP A 16 4.59 27.43 8.09
N GLY A 17 4.79 28.65 7.57
CA GLY A 17 6.03 29.10 6.95
C GLY A 17 7.21 29.15 7.93
N GLY A 18 7.81 27.99 8.19
CA GLY A 18 8.90 27.81 9.16
C GLY A 18 9.10 26.36 9.61
N ALA A 19 8.15 25.46 9.31
CA ALA A 19 8.26 24.05 9.70
C ALA A 19 9.47 23.35 9.04
N GLY A 20 10.30 22.74 9.89
CA GLY A 20 11.38 21.84 9.47
C GLY A 20 10.90 20.41 9.27
N LEU A 21 11.84 19.49 9.07
CA LEU A 21 11.54 18.07 8.86
C LEU A 21 10.86 17.41 10.07
N ALA A 22 11.15 17.87 11.29
CA ALA A 22 10.60 17.30 12.52
C ALA A 22 9.12 17.66 12.67
N GLU A 23 8.78 18.94 12.47
CA GLU A 23 7.41 19.43 12.48
C GLU A 23 6.60 18.80 11.35
N PHE A 24 7.21 18.60 10.18
CA PHE A 24 6.59 17.88 9.08
C PHE A 24 6.23 16.44 9.45
N ARG A 25 7.17 15.71 10.06
CA ARG A 25 6.92 14.33 10.49
C ARG A 25 5.78 14.29 11.50
N GLN A 26 5.80 15.18 12.50
CA GLN A 26 4.75 15.24 13.51
C GLN A 26 3.37 15.50 12.89
N TRP A 27 3.29 16.41 11.90
CA TRP A 27 2.03 16.68 11.20
C TRP A 27 1.53 15.47 10.41
N ILE A 28 2.41 14.78 9.66
CA ILE A 28 2.06 13.54 8.95
C ILE A 28 1.57 12.47 9.92
N ASP A 29 2.30 12.26 11.02
CA ASP A 29 1.96 11.29 12.05
C ASP A 29 0.57 11.58 12.65
N SER A 30 0.19 12.86 12.77
CA SER A 30 -1.14 13.27 13.26
C SER A 30 -2.27 13.12 12.22
N GLN A 31 -1.97 12.89 10.94
CA GLN A 31 -2.99 12.66 9.92
C GLN A 31 -3.37 11.19 9.78
N PHE A 32 -2.65 10.26 10.42
CA PHE A 32 -3.02 8.84 10.42
C PHE A 32 -4.26 8.61 11.28
N ASP A 33 -5.31 8.11 10.64
CA ASP A 33 -6.55 7.71 11.31
C ASP A 33 -6.55 6.19 11.53
N PRO A 34 -6.40 5.70 12.78
CA PRO A 34 -6.42 4.27 13.08
C PRO A 34 -7.85 3.67 13.06
N THR A 35 -8.88 4.49 12.86
CA THR A 35 -10.30 4.05 12.81
C THR A 35 -10.77 3.69 11.41
N VAL A 36 -9.90 3.76 10.41
CA VAL A 36 -10.19 3.40 9.03
C VAL A 36 -10.69 1.95 8.94
N THR A 37 -11.80 1.77 8.23
CA THR A 37 -12.40 0.47 7.94
C THR A 37 -12.66 0.33 6.44
N TRP A 38 -13.14 -0.85 6.00
CA TRP A 38 -13.62 -1.05 4.64
C TRP A 38 -14.67 -0.02 4.19
N ARG A 39 -15.54 0.43 5.11
CA ARG A 39 -16.55 1.47 4.83
C ARG A 39 -15.91 2.82 4.53
N SER A 40 -14.79 3.15 5.17
CA SER A 40 -14.07 4.40 4.91
C SER A 40 -13.58 4.48 3.45
N LEU A 41 -13.35 3.33 2.81
CA LEU A 41 -12.94 3.27 1.40
C LEU A 41 -14.08 3.58 0.42
N GLU A 42 -15.34 3.47 0.84
CA GLU A 42 -16.50 3.92 0.02
C GLU A 42 -16.42 5.43 -0.25
N TRP A 43 -16.03 6.21 0.76
CA TRP A 43 -15.83 7.65 0.61
C TRP A 43 -14.71 7.94 -0.40
N VAL A 44 -13.60 7.20 -0.35
CA VAL A 44 -12.51 7.34 -1.32
C VAL A 44 -13.03 7.05 -2.73
N ARG A 45 -13.78 5.96 -2.90
CA ARG A 45 -14.36 5.58 -4.18
C ARG A 45 -15.36 6.60 -4.71
N GLN A 46 -16.12 7.27 -3.85
CA GLN A 46 -17.06 8.35 -4.22
C GLN A 46 -16.35 9.63 -4.69
N ASN A 47 -15.17 9.93 -4.13
CA ASN A 47 -14.44 11.17 -4.40
C ASN A 47 -13.31 11.01 -5.43
N TRP A 48 -13.03 9.78 -5.87
CA TRP A 48 -12.04 9.47 -6.88
C TRP A 48 -12.71 8.64 -7.98
N SER A 49 -12.46 8.93 -9.25
CA SER A 49 -12.98 8.13 -10.38
C SER A 49 -11.92 7.25 -11.05
N GLY A 50 -10.65 7.42 -10.69
CA GLY A 50 -9.54 6.64 -11.27
C GLY A 50 -9.33 5.27 -10.61
N PRO A 51 -8.28 4.53 -10.98
CA PRO A 51 -7.96 3.26 -10.35
C PRO A 51 -7.68 3.40 -8.84
N ILE A 52 -8.13 2.43 -8.04
CA ILE A 52 -7.77 2.28 -6.63
C ILE A 52 -7.02 0.97 -6.46
N VAL A 53 -5.81 1.07 -5.90
CA VAL A 53 -4.98 -0.08 -5.55
C VAL A 53 -4.80 -0.13 -4.04
N LEU A 54 -5.18 -1.24 -3.41
CA LEU A 54 -5.00 -1.44 -1.97
C LEU A 54 -3.68 -2.14 -1.68
N LYS A 55 -2.83 -1.52 -0.86
CA LYS A 55 -1.51 -2.05 -0.48
C LYS A 55 -1.48 -2.47 0.97
N GLY A 56 -0.88 -3.62 1.24
CA GLY A 56 -0.75 -4.14 2.60
C GLY A 56 -1.56 -5.40 2.88
N ILE A 57 -2.14 -6.01 1.84
CA ILE A 57 -2.97 -7.20 1.98
C ILE A 57 -2.06 -8.43 2.12
N LEU A 58 -2.21 -9.16 3.21
CA LEU A 58 -1.56 -10.45 3.46
C LEU A 58 -2.57 -11.59 3.68
N ASP A 59 -3.83 -11.25 3.98
CA ASP A 59 -4.88 -12.22 4.25
C ASP A 59 -5.83 -12.42 3.04
N PRO A 60 -6.20 -13.67 2.70
CA PRO A 60 -7.13 -13.95 1.60
C PRO A 60 -8.54 -13.38 1.78
N GLU A 61 -9.07 -13.26 3.01
CA GLU A 61 -10.38 -12.66 3.25
C GLU A 61 -10.37 -11.16 3.00
N ASP A 62 -9.31 -10.47 3.44
CA ASP A 62 -9.11 -9.06 3.13
C ASP A 62 -8.98 -8.82 1.62
N ALA A 63 -8.34 -9.75 0.89
CA ALA A 63 -8.29 -9.68 -0.58
C ALA A 63 -9.68 -9.84 -1.22
N ARG A 64 -10.55 -10.70 -0.68
CA ARG A 64 -11.95 -10.81 -1.15
C ARG A 64 -12.71 -9.53 -0.83
N ALA A 65 -12.56 -8.98 0.37
CA ALA A 65 -13.19 -7.74 0.81
C ALA A 65 -12.78 -6.55 -0.07
N ALA A 66 -11.49 -6.43 -0.43
CA ALA A 66 -11.00 -5.43 -1.36
C ALA A 66 -11.76 -5.43 -2.69
N VAL A 67 -11.98 -6.62 -3.26
CA VAL A 67 -12.72 -6.78 -4.52
C VAL A 67 -14.22 -6.53 -4.32
N SER A 68 -14.83 -7.08 -3.26
CA SER A 68 -16.29 -7.01 -3.09
C SER A 68 -16.80 -5.66 -2.58
N SER A 69 -16.04 -4.98 -1.71
CA SER A 69 -16.51 -3.78 -1.01
C SER A 69 -16.31 -2.51 -1.82
N ILE A 70 -15.16 -2.36 -2.49
CA ILE A 70 -14.86 -1.14 -3.25
C ILE A 70 -14.56 -1.37 -4.73
N GLY A 71 -14.57 -2.63 -5.17
CA GLY A 71 -14.16 -2.97 -6.54
C GLY A 71 -12.72 -2.57 -6.81
N ALA A 72 -11.79 -2.88 -5.89
CA ALA A 72 -10.40 -2.49 -6.03
C ALA A 72 -9.81 -2.95 -7.38
N ASP A 73 -9.22 -2.03 -8.13
CA ASP A 73 -8.60 -2.27 -9.44
C ASP A 73 -7.28 -3.03 -9.32
N GLY A 74 -6.65 -2.96 -8.14
CA GLY A 74 -5.49 -3.78 -7.81
C GLY A 74 -5.30 -4.00 -6.32
N ILE A 75 -4.50 -5.02 -6.02
CA ILE A 75 -4.02 -5.36 -4.68
C ILE A 75 -2.49 -5.43 -4.74
N VAL A 76 -1.80 -4.84 -3.76
CA VAL A 76 -0.38 -5.07 -3.53
C VAL A 76 -0.22 -5.97 -2.30
N VAL A 77 0.25 -7.19 -2.54
CA VAL A 77 0.69 -8.10 -1.50
C VAL A 77 1.97 -7.54 -0.89
N SER A 78 1.87 -7.03 0.33
CA SER A 78 2.91 -6.19 0.93
C SER A 78 2.88 -6.31 2.44
N ASN A 79 4.05 -6.53 3.05
CA ASN A 79 4.25 -6.35 4.48
C ASN A 79 4.97 -5.02 4.80
N HIS A 80 4.91 -4.06 3.87
CA HIS A 80 5.55 -2.75 3.97
C HIS A 80 7.08 -2.85 4.14
N GLY A 81 7.69 -3.87 3.53
CA GLY A 81 9.11 -4.14 3.64
C GLY A 81 9.53 -4.62 5.04
N GLY A 82 8.62 -5.25 5.80
CA GLY A 82 8.87 -5.75 7.15
C GLY A 82 8.98 -4.66 8.22
N ARG A 83 8.31 -3.52 8.03
CA ARG A 83 8.48 -2.32 8.89
C ARG A 83 7.28 -1.98 9.76
N GLN A 84 6.19 -2.74 9.66
CA GLN A 84 4.93 -2.46 10.36
C GLN A 84 4.74 -3.44 11.53
N LEU A 85 4.23 -4.64 11.26
CA LEU A 85 4.10 -5.70 12.25
C LEU A 85 5.21 -6.73 12.04
N ASP A 86 6.03 -6.97 13.06
CA ASP A 86 7.09 -7.98 13.02
C ASP A 86 6.49 -9.40 13.08
N GLY A 87 7.18 -10.36 12.45
CA GLY A 87 6.76 -11.76 12.41
C GLY A 87 5.59 -12.08 11.47
N VAL A 88 5.10 -11.12 10.68
CA VAL A 88 4.11 -11.40 9.63
C VAL A 88 4.71 -12.22 8.49
N GLU A 89 3.82 -12.88 7.74
CA GLU A 89 4.22 -13.74 6.62
C GLU A 89 5.03 -12.99 5.55
N PRO A 90 6.07 -13.61 4.95
CA PRO A 90 6.72 -13.09 3.76
C PRO A 90 5.71 -12.94 2.60
N THR A 91 5.81 -11.84 1.86
CA THR A 91 4.84 -11.50 0.80
C THR A 91 4.74 -12.57 -0.30
N LEU A 92 5.86 -13.18 -0.69
CA LEU A 92 5.88 -14.25 -1.68
C LEU A 92 5.14 -15.52 -1.21
N HIS A 93 5.02 -15.75 0.10
CA HIS A 93 4.29 -16.89 0.66
C HIS A 93 2.78 -16.63 0.73
N ALA A 94 2.37 -15.40 1.06
CA ALA A 94 0.96 -15.00 1.06
C ALA A 94 0.36 -14.94 -0.36
N LEU A 95 1.19 -14.60 -1.36
CA LEU A 95 0.78 -14.30 -2.73
C LEU A 95 -0.10 -15.39 -3.39
N PRO A 96 0.25 -16.70 -3.39
CA PRO A 96 -0.59 -17.71 -4.04
C PRO A 96 -2.00 -17.79 -3.44
N ARG A 97 -2.12 -17.72 -2.11
CA ARG A 97 -3.42 -17.79 -1.42
C ARG A 97 -4.30 -16.59 -1.73
N ILE A 98 -3.69 -15.41 -1.87
CA ILE A 98 -4.38 -14.19 -2.30
C ILE A 98 -4.84 -14.34 -3.75
N ARG A 99 -3.96 -14.81 -4.65
CA ARG A 99 -4.30 -15.09 -6.05
C ARG A 99 -5.48 -16.05 -6.17
N ASP A 100 -5.46 -17.15 -5.42
CA ASP A 100 -6.55 -18.12 -5.41
C ASP A 100 -7.87 -17.52 -4.91
N ALA A 101 -7.80 -16.65 -3.89
CA ALA A 101 -8.99 -16.02 -3.33
C ALA A 101 -9.67 -15.03 -4.28
N VAL A 102 -8.90 -14.27 -5.07
CA VAL A 102 -9.45 -13.24 -5.97
C VAL A 102 -9.57 -13.69 -7.43
N GLY A 103 -8.84 -14.74 -7.83
CA GLY A 103 -8.81 -15.22 -9.21
C GLY A 103 -8.29 -14.14 -10.16
N GLY A 104 -8.98 -13.95 -11.29
CA GLY A 104 -8.66 -12.92 -12.28
C GLY A 104 -9.43 -11.60 -12.11
N ARG A 105 -10.08 -11.36 -10.97
CA ARG A 105 -11.00 -10.22 -10.78
C ARG A 105 -10.31 -8.87 -10.63
N THR A 106 -9.05 -8.86 -10.21
CA THR A 106 -8.26 -7.65 -9.96
C THR A 106 -6.79 -7.91 -10.26
N LYS A 107 -5.99 -6.86 -10.43
CA LYS A 107 -4.55 -6.98 -10.61
C LYS A 107 -3.85 -7.26 -9.30
N ILE A 108 -2.86 -8.14 -9.31
CA ILE A 108 -2.07 -8.47 -8.13
C ILE A 108 -0.63 -8.03 -8.35
N LEU A 109 -0.16 -7.10 -7.55
CA LEU A 109 1.23 -6.68 -7.46
C LEU A 109 1.84 -7.23 -6.18
N VAL A 110 3.16 -7.31 -6.12
CA VAL A 110 3.86 -7.73 -4.89
C VAL A 110 5.09 -6.87 -4.63
N ASP A 111 5.34 -6.55 -3.35
CA ASP A 111 6.59 -5.94 -2.89
C ASP A 111 7.26 -6.76 -1.78
N GLY A 112 8.40 -6.29 -1.29
CA GLY A 112 9.12 -6.91 -0.18
C GLY A 112 10.05 -8.04 -0.63
N GLY A 113 11.35 -7.87 -0.38
CA GLY A 113 12.33 -8.93 -0.61
C GLY A 113 12.74 -9.20 -2.06
N ILE A 114 12.13 -8.56 -3.07
CA ILE A 114 12.59 -8.64 -4.47
C ILE A 114 13.96 -7.94 -4.61
N ARG A 115 15.00 -8.67 -5.00
CA ARG A 115 16.38 -8.14 -5.14
C ARG A 115 16.97 -8.31 -6.53
N ASN A 116 16.45 -9.25 -7.32
CA ASN A 116 16.96 -9.54 -8.66
C ASN A 116 15.83 -10.05 -9.57
N GLY A 117 16.16 -10.26 -10.85
CA GLY A 117 15.20 -10.75 -11.84
C GLY A 117 14.68 -12.16 -11.58
N LEU A 118 15.43 -13.03 -10.91
CA LEU A 118 14.95 -14.37 -10.55
C LEU A 118 13.83 -14.28 -9.50
N ASP A 119 13.91 -13.33 -8.57
CA ASP A 119 12.84 -13.07 -7.60
C ASP A 119 11.57 -12.58 -8.30
N VAL A 120 11.71 -11.71 -9.32
CA VAL A 120 10.59 -11.27 -10.17
C VAL A 120 9.94 -12.46 -10.89
N VAL A 121 10.74 -13.34 -11.50
CA VAL A 121 10.22 -14.54 -12.18
C VAL A 121 9.46 -15.44 -11.19
N LYS A 122 9.97 -15.65 -9.97
CA LYS A 122 9.28 -16.42 -8.94
C LYS A 122 7.95 -15.78 -8.53
N ALA A 123 7.92 -14.46 -8.35
CA ALA A 123 6.71 -13.73 -8.01
C ALA A 123 5.63 -13.87 -9.10
N VAL A 124 5.99 -13.66 -10.36
CA VAL A 124 5.06 -13.80 -11.49
C VAL A 124 4.57 -15.25 -11.60
N ALA A 125 5.47 -16.23 -11.49
CA ALA A 125 5.11 -17.65 -11.50
C ALA A 125 4.19 -18.05 -10.33
N SER A 126 4.24 -17.30 -9.23
CA SER A 126 3.41 -17.51 -8.03
C SER A 126 2.08 -16.76 -8.07
N GLY A 127 1.79 -16.02 -9.15
CA GLY A 127 0.48 -15.41 -9.39
C GLY A 127 0.42 -13.88 -9.40
N ALA A 128 1.55 -13.18 -9.25
CA ALA A 128 1.62 -11.73 -9.44
C ALA A 128 1.52 -11.36 -10.94
N ASP A 129 0.88 -10.23 -11.22
CA ASP A 129 0.85 -9.58 -12.54
C ASP A 129 2.04 -8.62 -12.76
N ALA A 130 2.64 -8.13 -11.67
CA ALA A 130 3.81 -7.23 -11.68
C ALA A 130 4.61 -7.30 -10.37
#